data_AF-A0A958HSJ4-F1
#
_entry.id   AF-A0A958HSJ4-F1
#
_cell.length_a   1.000
_cell.length_b   1.000
_cell.length_c   1.000
_cell.angle_alpha   90.00
_cell.angle_beta   90.00
_cell.angle_gamma   90.00
#
_symmetry.space_group_name_H-M   'P 1'
#
loop_
_entity.id
_entity.type
_entity.pdbx_description
1 polymer ?
#
loop_
_entity_poly.entity_id
_entity_poly.type
_entity_poly.pdbx_seq_one_letter_code
_entity_poly.pdbx_strand_id
1 'polypeptide(L)'
;MAEDRLSSISQSRSVEEMAEFWDTHSLADYEDQTYEVEMTFDPAAQRSLIGIEPELMNELRRIARQRQVSTQTLVNVWLQQRVDQVSGGALPAN
;
A
#
# COMPACT_ATOMS: atom_id res chain seq x y z
N MET A 1 -18.59 -19.19 -20.46
CA MET A 1 -17.39 -18.98 -21.29
C MET A 1 -16.41 -18.25 -20.39
N ALA A 2 -15.34 -18.90 -19.94
CA ALA A 2 -14.28 -18.22 -19.23
C ALA A 2 -13.47 -17.47 -20.30
N GLU A 3 -13.66 -16.16 -20.34
CA GLU A 3 -12.79 -15.24 -21.06
C GLU A 3 -11.36 -15.52 -20.58
N ASP A 4 -10.53 -16.02 -21.50
CA ASP A 4 -9.09 -16.18 -21.26
C ASP A 4 -8.56 -14.82 -20.81
N ARG A 5 -8.18 -14.70 -19.55
CA ARG A 5 -7.70 -13.44 -18.96
C ARG A 5 -6.26 -13.20 -19.43
N LEU A 6 -6.12 -12.83 -20.69
CA LEU A 6 -4.85 -12.44 -21.29
C LEU A 6 -4.45 -11.04 -20.82
N SER A 7 -3.16 -10.81 -20.68
CA SER A 7 -2.63 -9.45 -20.48
C SER A 7 -2.87 -8.59 -21.73
N SER A 8 -3.07 -7.29 -21.55
CA SER A 8 -3.49 -6.41 -22.65
C SER A 8 -2.44 -6.22 -23.73
N ILE A 9 -1.15 -6.14 -23.36
CA ILE A 9 -0.05 -5.88 -24.32
C ILE A 9 0.65 -7.19 -24.70
N SER A 10 1.18 -7.93 -23.73
CA SER A 10 1.93 -9.17 -23.99
C SER A 10 1.06 -10.38 -24.35
N GLN A 11 -0.28 -10.26 -24.24
CA GLN A 11 -1.24 -11.33 -24.52
C GLN A 11 -0.94 -12.65 -23.80
N SER A 12 -0.32 -12.55 -22.62
CA SER A 12 0.17 -13.67 -21.82
C SER A 12 -0.90 -14.20 -20.88
N ARG A 13 -0.86 -15.50 -20.60
CA ARG A 13 -1.75 -16.21 -19.68
C ARG A 13 -1.17 -16.38 -18.28
N SER A 14 0.16 -16.25 -18.13
CA SER A 14 0.86 -16.36 -16.85
C SER A 14 1.83 -15.18 -16.62
N VAL A 15 2.29 -15.05 -15.37
CA VAL A 15 3.29 -14.05 -14.99
C VAL A 15 4.64 -14.37 -15.63
N GLU A 16 4.99 -15.67 -15.72
CA GLU A 16 6.22 -16.15 -16.33
C GLU A 16 6.28 -15.83 -17.82
N GLU A 17 5.20 -16.07 -18.56
CA GLU A 17 5.11 -15.75 -19.99
C GLU A 17 5.19 -14.24 -20.23
N MET A 18 4.62 -13.43 -19.33
CA MET A 18 4.74 -11.98 -19.40
C MET A 18 6.16 -11.50 -19.12
N ALA A 19 6.88 -12.14 -18.21
CA ALA A 19 8.28 -11.84 -17.94
C ALA A 19 9.16 -12.14 -19.17
N GLU A 20 9.01 -13.32 -19.78
CA GLU A 20 9.73 -13.71 -21.00
C GLU A 20 9.50 -12.73 -22.16
N PHE A 21 8.26 -12.23 -22.30
CA PHE A 21 7.94 -11.21 -23.29
C PHE A 21 8.69 -9.90 -23.02
N TRP A 22 8.62 -9.37 -21.80
CA TRP A 22 9.23 -8.08 -21.45
C TRP A 22 10.75 -8.10 -21.30
N ASP A 23 11.37 -9.28 -21.12
CA ASP A 23 12.83 -9.42 -21.19
C ASP A 23 13.40 -9.08 -22.58
N THR A 24 12.57 -9.20 -23.62
CA THR A 24 12.99 -8.97 -25.02
C THR A 24 12.34 -7.75 -25.68
N HIS A 25 11.37 -7.12 -25.04
CA HIS A 25 10.62 -5.98 -25.59
C HIS A 25 10.76 -4.74 -24.69
N SER A 26 10.95 -3.57 -25.30
CA SER A 26 10.95 -2.30 -24.56
C SER A 26 9.53 -1.80 -24.34
N LEU A 27 9.24 -1.28 -23.15
CA LEU A 27 7.96 -0.61 -22.89
C LEU A 27 7.73 0.60 -23.80
N ALA A 28 8.82 1.28 -24.20
CA ALA A 28 8.77 2.45 -25.08
C ALA A 28 8.21 2.12 -26.48
N ASP A 29 8.26 0.85 -26.91
CA ASP A 29 7.71 0.43 -28.21
C ASP A 29 6.17 0.39 -28.22
N TYR A 30 5.55 0.55 -27.05
CA TYR A 30 4.11 0.45 -26.84
C TYR A 30 3.50 1.76 -26.33
N GLU A 31 4.17 2.91 -26.52
CA GLU A 31 3.69 4.22 -26.05
C GLU A 31 2.24 4.50 -26.46
N ASP A 32 1.84 4.17 -27.68
CA ASP A 32 0.47 4.31 -28.22
C ASP A 32 -0.60 3.48 -27.48
N GLN A 33 -0.18 2.46 -26.72
CA GLN A 33 -1.03 1.59 -25.91
C GLN A 33 -0.92 1.89 -24.41
N THR A 34 -0.14 2.90 -24.05
CA THR A 34 0.06 3.34 -22.66
C THR A 34 -0.43 4.77 -22.46
N TYR A 35 -0.49 5.19 -21.20
CA TYR A 35 -0.82 6.56 -20.83
C TYR A 35 0.12 7.02 -19.73
N GLU A 36 0.45 8.31 -19.76
CA GLU A 36 1.29 8.92 -18.75
C GLU A 36 0.60 8.89 -17.37
N VAL A 37 1.36 8.53 -16.34
CA VAL A 37 0.90 8.54 -14.95
C VAL A 37 1.85 9.38 -14.11
N GLU A 38 1.28 10.28 -13.30
CA GLU A 38 2.07 11.01 -12.31
C GLU A 38 2.47 10.05 -11.18
N MET A 39 3.74 9.68 -11.13
CA MET A 39 4.33 8.91 -10.04
C MET A 39 5.32 9.77 -9.25
N THR A 40 5.08 9.90 -7.95
CA THR A 40 6.06 10.51 -7.05
C THR A 40 7.00 9.44 -6.52
N PHE A 41 8.26 9.48 -6.94
CA PHE A 41 9.32 8.67 -6.33
C PHE A 41 10.04 9.51 -5.27
N ASP A 42 9.82 9.19 -4.00
CA ASP A 42 10.52 9.83 -2.88
C ASP A 42 11.45 8.81 -2.20
N PRO A 43 12.74 8.75 -2.61
CA PRO A 43 13.72 7.88 -1.98
C PRO A 43 14.11 8.33 -0.56
N ALA A 44 13.79 9.58 -0.18
CA ALA A 44 14.04 10.12 1.15
C ALA A 44 12.85 9.90 2.10
N ALA A 45 11.72 9.36 1.61
CA ALA A 45 10.55 9.07 2.42
C ALA A 45 10.91 8.09 3.55
N GLN A 46 11.10 8.64 4.75
CA GLN A 46 11.41 7.83 5.92
C GLN A 46 10.13 7.15 6.42
N ARG A 47 10.05 5.83 6.21
CA ARG A 47 8.94 5.02 6.72
C ARG A 47 9.38 4.31 8.00
N SER A 48 8.69 4.59 9.11
CA SER A 48 8.82 3.79 10.32
C SER A 48 7.95 2.54 10.18
N LEU A 49 8.58 1.37 10.26
CA LEU A 49 7.90 0.08 10.27
C LEU A 49 7.83 -0.44 11.71
N ILE A 50 6.63 -0.80 12.15
CA ILE A 50 6.37 -1.37 13.48
C ILE A 50 5.64 -2.69 13.28
N GLY A 51 6.15 -3.75 13.90
CA GLY A 51 5.48 -5.05 13.92
C GLY A 51 4.19 -4.97 14.74
N ILE A 52 3.11 -5.53 14.20
CA ILE A 52 1.82 -5.65 14.87
C ILE A 52 1.40 -7.11 14.78
N GLU A 53 1.02 -7.69 15.92
CA GLU A 53 0.56 -9.09 15.98
C GLU A 53 -0.58 -9.34 14.98
N PRO A 54 -0.60 -10.47 14.26
CA PRO A 54 -1.55 -10.74 13.19
C PRO A 54 -3.02 -10.60 13.60
N GLU A 55 -3.37 -11.11 14.78
CA GLU A 55 -4.72 -11.09 15.33
C GLU A 55 -5.17 -9.65 15.63
N LEU A 56 -4.27 -8.84 16.19
CA LEU A 56 -4.52 -7.42 16.44
C LEU A 56 -4.69 -6.65 15.12
N MET A 57 -3.86 -6.92 14.12
CA MET A 57 -3.97 -6.32 12.80
C MET A 57 -5.32 -6.64 12.13
N ASN A 58 -5.81 -7.88 12.26
CA ASN A 58 -7.12 -8.28 11.75
C ASN A 58 -8.25 -7.48 12.40
N GLU A 59 -8.18 -7.29 13.71
CA GLU A 59 -9.16 -6.51 14.45
C GLU A 59 -9.11 -5.02 14.07
N LEU A 60 -7.90 -4.45 13.94
CA LEU A 60 -7.70 -3.08 13.48
C LEU A 60 -8.29 -2.85 12.08
N ARG A 61 -8.09 -3.79 11.15
CA ARG A 61 -8.70 -3.76 9.80
C ARG A 61 -10.22 -3.80 9.85
N ARG A 62 -10.78 -4.67 10.68
CA ARG A 62 -12.24 -4.79 10.87
C ARG A 62 -12.84 -3.46 11.33
N ILE A 63 -12.23 -2.84 12.34
CA ILE A 63 -12.68 -1.57 12.92
C ILE A 63 -12.50 -0.42 11.92
N ALA A 64 -11.36 -0.35 11.22
CA ALA A 64 -11.09 0.67 10.23
C ALA A 64 -12.14 0.65 9.10
N ARG A 65 -12.47 -0.55 8.61
CA ARG A 65 -13.51 -0.75 7.59
C ARG A 65 -14.90 -0.30 8.08
N GLN A 66 -15.27 -0.63 9.31
CA GLN A 66 -16.54 -0.18 9.90
C GLN A 66 -16.62 1.35 10.02
N ARG A 67 -15.48 2.01 10.24
CA ARG A 67 -15.36 3.47 10.32
C ARG A 67 -15.08 4.15 8.97
N GLN A 68 -15.01 3.39 7.88
CA GLN A 68 -14.67 3.87 6.53
C GLN A 68 -13.36 4.67 6.46
N VAL A 69 -12.36 4.28 7.25
CA VAL A 69 -11.02 4.88 7.24
C VAL A 69 -9.95 3.82 6.96
N SER A 70 -8.76 4.25 6.59
CA SER A 70 -7.62 3.33 6.44
C SER A 70 -7.16 2.80 7.81
N THR A 71 -6.59 1.58 7.84
CA THR A 71 -5.99 1.03 9.06
C THR A 71 -4.86 1.91 9.58
N GLN A 72 -4.06 2.52 8.68
CA GLN A 72 -3.00 3.44 9.07
C GLN A 72 -3.56 4.68 9.78
N THR A 73 -4.62 5.29 9.23
CA THR A 73 -5.29 6.44 9.85
C THR A 73 -5.81 6.09 11.24
N LEU A 74 -6.50 4.95 11.37
CA LEU A 74 -7.02 4.48 12.66
C LEU A 74 -5.89 4.32 13.70
N VAL A 75 -4.81 3.63 13.34
CA VAL A 75 -3.66 3.38 14.21
C VAL A 75 -3.02 4.69 14.64
N ASN A 76 -2.78 5.62 13.71
CA ASN A 76 -2.17 6.91 14.03
C ASN A 76 -3.01 7.71 15.03
N VAL A 77 -4.33 7.79 14.83
CA VAL A 77 -5.23 8.49 15.75
C VAL A 77 -5.20 7.87 17.14
N TRP A 78 -5.26 6.54 17.24
CA TRP A 78 -5.24 5.86 18.54
C TRP A 78 -3.89 5.98 19.24
N LEU A 79 -2.78 5.89 18.51
CA LEU A 79 -1.45 6.10 19.08
C LEU A 79 -1.29 7.53 19.59
N GLN A 80 -1.75 8.54 18.85
CA GLN A 80 -1.73 9.93 19.29
C GLN A 80 -2.53 10.13 20.57
N GLN A 81 -3.77 9.63 20.61
CA GLN A 81 -4.60 9.67 21.82
C GLN A 81 -3.92 9.00 23.01
N ARG A 82 -3.24 7.87 22.79
CA ARG A 82 -2.55 7.15 23.86
C ARG A 82 -1.32 7.91 24.35
N VAL A 83 -0.58 8.55 23.45
CA VAL A 83 0.54 9.42 23.79
C VAL A 83 0.03 10.61 24.61
N ASP A 84 -1.01 11.30 24.17
CA ASP A 84 -1.60 12.44 24.89
C ASP A 84 -2.05 12.07 26.31
N GLN A 85 -2.65 10.89 26.49
CA GLN A 85 -3.05 10.39 27.81
C GLN A 85 -1.86 10.13 28.74
N VAL A 86 -0.77 9.57 28.22
CA VAL A 86 0.43 9.25 29.02
C VAL A 86 1.24 10.51 29.31
N SER A 87 1.41 11.38 28.31
CA SER A 87 2.14 12.64 28.41
C SER A 87 1.39 13.68 29.24
N GLY A 88 0.05 13.72 29.15
CA GLY A 88 -0.80 14.57 29.99
C GLY A 88 -0.86 14.15 31.46
N GLY A 89 -0.30 12.98 31.81
CA GLY A 89 -0.24 12.45 33.18
C GLY A 89 1.09 12.65 33.92
N ALA A 90 2.12 13.23 33.30
CA ALA A 90 3.46 13.30 33.90
C ALA A 90 4.22 14.61 33.61
N LEU A 91 3.83 15.69 34.31
CA LEU A 91 4.66 16.44 35.30
C LEU A 91 4.11 17.87 35.52
N PRO A 92 3.84 18.28 36.78
CA PRO A 92 3.80 19.69 37.15
C PRO A 92 5.20 20.31 37.01
N ALA A 93 5.17 21.62 36.72
CA ALA A 93 6.32 22.49 36.49
C ALA A 93 7.46 22.32 37.51
N ASN A 94 8.69 22.36 36.98
CA ASN A 94 9.83 22.97 37.64
C ASN A 94 10.61 23.78 36.61
#